data_AF-A0A1F5SNK1-F1
#
_entry.id   AF-A0A1F5SNK1-F1
#
_cell.length_a   1.000
_cell.length_b   1.000
_cell.length_c   1.000
_cell.angle_alpha   90.00
_cell.angle_beta   90.00
_cell.angle_gamma   90.00
#
_symmetry.space_group_name_H-M   'P 1'
#
loop_
_entity.id
_entity.type
_entity.pdbx_description
1 polymer ?
#
loop_
_entity_poly.entity_id
_entity_poly.type
_entity_poly.pdbx_seq_one_letter_code
_entity_poly.pdbx_strand_id
1 'polypeptide(L)'
;MKRKRNIIAVVSTFVLLLSYPNIGQSYEKVLTFQDPVVGYSADGCLGWEGYNPNFNGYHVADDFGTGIGTAVFAIAKGRVKYTLYDPNDLTGSDWLGLIIIEHELSNGEKVCSIYGHVKHVGINVGDDLDIQGSKIGEVMDYPAPNPDHIHFAIYTDSFGTTEGNYPSWCHGYLPSSTWPGKYFNPLAFVKIGRFANMSSEITLQFVKRYELKLGVPFTDVGGSIYVHDWNGITIQNFQNTDVNNRYGTDGQTALIYNAGQNKCWLVKEGFWGIYKVGQFHFPNGQAGNLFGPVYLGAPHEDEHQDAVNSDIQTQEFEQCWLQWRRSTGAFGIVWKSGYAPAGLQAFISYVVTLEGNNIVVIAGGPDTTPTPQATPTPTPVGSSGGNHPDPQQPGFPMNYVYTGSGYPVELQFNGNVPSAIVLKGVAQRSAADNPLVQIEFSQLGRYRNGLVEGKWMGKYEVTQ
;
A
#
# COMPACT_ATOMS: atom_id res chain seq x y z
N MET A 1 80.44 -36.83 36.75
CA MET A 1 79.08 -36.74 37.33
C MET A 1 78.43 -35.42 36.92
N LYS A 2 77.62 -35.42 35.87
CA LYS A 2 76.88 -34.23 35.39
C LYS A 2 75.53 -34.17 36.10
N ARG A 3 75.33 -33.19 37.00
CA ARG A 3 74.04 -32.90 37.64
C ARG A 3 73.16 -32.12 36.65
N LYS A 4 72.10 -32.76 36.13
CA LYS A 4 71.01 -32.07 35.42
C LYS A 4 70.19 -31.27 36.44
N ARG A 5 70.07 -29.96 36.24
CA ARG A 5 69.12 -29.10 36.95
C ARG A 5 67.81 -29.13 36.16
N ASN A 6 66.74 -29.62 36.78
CA ASN A 6 65.38 -29.50 36.25
C ASN A 6 64.89 -28.08 36.53
N ILE A 7 64.68 -27.30 35.48
CA ILE A 7 63.97 -26.02 35.53
C ILE A 7 62.48 -26.37 35.44
N ILE A 8 61.75 -26.18 36.53
CA ILE A 8 60.29 -26.24 36.54
C ILE A 8 59.80 -24.89 36.02
N ALA A 9 59.32 -24.85 34.77
CA ALA A 9 58.61 -23.70 34.24
C ALA A 9 57.20 -23.68 34.83
N VAL A 10 56.94 -22.76 35.76
CA VAL A 10 55.60 -22.45 36.23
C VAL A 10 54.93 -21.62 35.13
N VAL A 11 54.07 -22.26 34.33
CA VAL A 11 53.18 -21.57 33.41
C VAL A 11 52.01 -21.03 34.24
N SER A 12 52.11 -19.75 34.63
CA SER A 12 50.98 -19.04 35.21
C SER A 12 49.98 -18.72 34.10
N THR A 13 48.92 -19.53 34.01
CA THR A 13 47.76 -19.25 33.16
C THR A 13 47.03 -18.02 33.70
N PHE A 14 47.28 -16.87 33.09
CA PHE A 14 46.53 -15.65 33.32
C PHE A 14 45.17 -15.81 32.63
N VAL A 15 44.13 -16.15 33.41
CA VAL A 15 42.74 -16.11 32.92
C VAL A 15 42.32 -14.64 32.90
N LEU A 16 42.46 -14.01 31.73
CA LEU A 16 41.76 -12.74 31.46
C LEU A 16 40.26 -13.06 31.44
N LEU A 17 39.59 -12.79 32.57
CA LEU A 17 38.14 -12.54 32.59
C LEU A 17 37.90 -11.25 31.81
N LEU A 18 37.83 -11.37 30.49
CA LEU A 18 37.21 -10.35 29.66
C LEU A 18 35.75 -10.27 30.11
N SER A 19 35.45 -9.28 30.94
CA SER A 19 34.09 -8.80 31.11
C SER A 19 33.61 -8.36 29.74
N TYR A 20 32.97 -9.27 29.01
CA TYR A 20 32.17 -8.88 27.86
C TYR A 20 31.20 -7.83 28.40
N PRO A 21 31.19 -6.59 27.86
CA PRO A 21 30.06 -5.71 28.13
C PRO A 21 28.83 -6.53 27.79
N ASN A 22 27.83 -6.56 28.69
CA ASN A 22 26.54 -7.18 28.41
C ASN A 22 26.11 -6.67 27.03
N ILE A 23 26.29 -7.49 26.00
CA ILE A 23 25.71 -7.27 24.70
C ILE A 23 24.23 -7.40 25.02
N GLY A 24 23.55 -6.26 25.20
CA GLY A 24 22.14 -6.25 25.47
C GLY A 24 21.50 -7.16 24.45
N GLN A 25 20.80 -8.19 24.91
CA GLN A 25 20.06 -9.05 24.02
C GLN A 25 19.11 -8.14 23.23
N SER A 26 19.42 -7.93 21.95
CA SER A 26 18.50 -7.27 21.05
C SER A 26 17.42 -8.29 20.75
N TYR A 27 16.20 -8.04 21.22
CA TYR A 27 15.09 -8.92 21.00
C TYR A 27 14.79 -9.01 19.50
N GLU A 28 14.24 -10.14 19.05
CA GLU A 28 13.77 -10.25 17.68
C GLU A 28 12.61 -9.25 17.50
N LYS A 29 12.82 -8.32 16.57
CA LYS A 29 11.90 -7.22 16.27
C LYS A 29 10.51 -7.73 15.93
N VAL A 30 9.48 -7.12 16.52
CA VAL A 30 8.08 -7.46 16.24
C VAL A 30 7.70 -7.01 14.83
N LEU A 31 7.21 -7.96 14.03
CA LEU A 31 6.74 -7.70 12.66
C LEU A 31 5.23 -7.67 12.54
N THR A 32 4.46 -8.28 13.43
CA THR A 32 2.99 -8.36 13.35
C THR A 32 2.38 -8.37 14.74
N PHE A 33 1.13 -7.92 14.83
CA PHE A 33 0.29 -8.04 16.01
C PHE A 33 -0.90 -8.95 15.72
N GLN A 34 -1.43 -9.59 16.75
CA GLN A 34 -2.65 -10.40 16.69
C GLN A 34 -3.61 -9.98 17.79
N ASP A 35 -4.84 -10.46 17.70
CA ASP A 35 -5.83 -10.26 18.74
C ASP A 35 -5.38 -10.86 20.08
N PRO A 36 -5.64 -10.18 21.22
CA PRO A 36 -5.33 -10.69 22.54
C PRO A 36 -6.25 -11.86 22.93
N VAL A 37 -7.44 -11.94 22.32
CA VAL A 37 -8.45 -12.98 22.49
C VAL A 37 -9.10 -13.26 21.13
N VAL A 38 -9.49 -14.52 20.86
CA VAL A 38 -10.17 -14.87 19.60
C VAL A 38 -11.47 -14.08 19.46
N GLY A 39 -11.64 -13.36 18.35
CA GLY A 39 -12.84 -12.57 18.07
C GLY A 39 -12.85 -11.19 18.72
N TYR A 40 -11.72 -10.72 19.24
CA TYR A 40 -11.55 -9.40 19.83
C TYR A 40 -12.09 -8.29 18.91
N SER A 41 -13.01 -7.49 19.45
CA SER A 41 -13.65 -6.38 18.76
C SER A 41 -14.20 -5.38 19.79
N ALA A 42 -14.52 -4.16 19.37
CA ALA A 42 -15.23 -3.24 20.25
C ALA A 42 -16.67 -3.75 20.43
N ASP A 43 -16.98 -4.35 21.59
CA ASP A 43 -18.28 -5.01 21.84
C ASP A 43 -19.17 -4.26 22.84
N GLY A 44 -18.71 -3.10 23.33
CA GLY A 44 -19.53 -2.16 24.07
C GLY A 44 -19.57 -2.36 25.59
N CYS A 45 -18.65 -3.12 26.20
CA CYS A 45 -18.46 -3.08 27.65
C CYS A 45 -18.03 -1.67 28.09
N LEU A 46 -16.79 -1.29 27.79
CA LEU A 46 -16.31 0.08 27.86
C LEU A 46 -15.16 0.26 26.87
N GLY A 47 -15.43 0.96 25.78
CA GLY A 47 -14.43 1.16 24.73
C GLY A 47 -13.39 2.22 25.08
N TRP A 48 -12.37 2.30 24.24
CA TRP A 48 -11.44 3.43 24.16
C TRP A 48 -12.21 4.76 24.13
N GLU A 49 -11.72 5.78 24.86
CA GLU A 49 -12.39 7.09 25.02
C GLU A 49 -13.71 7.07 25.80
N GLY A 50 -14.13 5.93 26.35
CA GLY A 50 -15.29 5.85 27.24
C GLY A 50 -15.07 6.69 28.50
N TYR A 51 -15.87 7.76 28.69
CA TYR A 51 -15.78 8.58 29.90
C TYR A 51 -16.49 7.90 31.07
N ASN A 52 -15.79 7.69 32.17
CA ASN A 52 -16.36 7.16 33.40
C ASN A 52 -16.38 8.22 34.50
N PRO A 53 -17.56 8.69 34.95
CA PRO A 53 -17.68 9.73 35.96
C PRO A 53 -17.13 9.32 37.33
N ASN A 54 -17.10 8.01 37.66
CA ASN A 54 -16.56 7.53 38.93
C ASN A 54 -15.04 7.71 39.02
N PHE A 55 -14.35 7.64 37.89
CA PHE A 55 -12.92 7.88 37.79
C PHE A 55 -12.58 9.30 37.31
N ASN A 56 -13.60 10.11 36.99
CA ASN A 56 -13.44 11.45 36.40
C ASN A 56 -12.44 11.45 35.23
N GLY A 57 -12.56 10.46 34.35
CA GLY A 57 -11.55 10.18 33.34
C GLY A 57 -12.05 9.34 32.17
N TYR A 58 -11.24 9.34 31.11
CA TYR A 58 -11.44 8.58 29.89
C TYR A 58 -10.70 7.25 29.98
N HIS A 59 -11.37 6.20 29.55
CA HIS A 59 -10.86 4.83 29.51
C HIS A 59 -9.73 4.70 28.48
N VAL A 60 -8.54 4.30 28.94
CA VAL A 60 -7.32 4.18 28.09
C VAL A 60 -7.17 2.81 27.43
N ALA A 61 -8.18 1.98 27.55
CA ALA A 61 -8.19 0.61 27.08
C ALA A 61 -9.47 0.35 26.31
N ASP A 62 -9.61 -0.87 25.84
CA ASP A 62 -10.84 -1.41 25.29
C ASP A 62 -11.19 -2.67 26.07
N ASP A 63 -12.33 -2.60 26.78
CA ASP A 63 -12.86 -3.72 27.52
C ASP A 63 -13.68 -4.58 26.55
N PHE A 64 -13.23 -5.82 26.33
CA PHE A 64 -13.91 -6.78 25.47
C PHE A 64 -14.60 -7.86 26.31
N GLY A 65 -15.93 -7.87 26.26
CA GLY A 65 -16.80 -8.79 26.98
C GLY A 65 -16.59 -10.24 26.54
N THR A 66 -16.06 -11.05 27.46
CA THR A 66 -15.81 -12.46 27.18
C THR A 66 -15.80 -13.26 28.46
N GLY A 67 -16.22 -14.52 28.40
CA GLY A 67 -16.43 -15.32 29.60
C GLY A 67 -15.14 -15.65 30.34
N ILE A 68 -15.24 -15.83 31.67
CA ILE A 68 -14.22 -16.46 32.51
C ILE A 68 -13.57 -17.68 31.84
N GLY A 69 -12.24 -17.80 31.98
CA GLY A 69 -11.44 -18.91 31.47
C GLY A 69 -11.06 -18.77 30.00
N THR A 70 -11.58 -17.75 29.30
CA THR A 70 -11.20 -17.48 27.91
C THR A 70 -9.70 -17.23 27.81
N ALA A 71 -9.03 -17.95 26.92
CA ALA A 71 -7.59 -17.87 26.77
C ALA A 71 -7.15 -16.48 26.25
N VAL A 72 -6.13 -15.92 26.90
CA VAL A 72 -5.51 -14.65 26.54
C VAL A 72 -4.12 -14.93 25.97
N PHE A 73 -3.81 -14.26 24.87
CA PHE A 73 -2.59 -14.45 24.11
C PHE A 73 -1.78 -13.16 24.01
N ALA A 74 -0.45 -13.28 24.02
CA ALA A 74 0.41 -12.15 23.72
C ALA A 74 0.18 -11.68 22.28
N ILE A 75 0.00 -10.37 22.10
CA ILE A 75 -0.29 -9.80 20.77
C ILE A 75 0.90 -9.91 19.83
N ALA A 76 2.10 -10.04 20.37
CA ALA A 76 3.37 -10.10 19.66
C ALA A 76 4.45 -10.73 20.56
N LYS A 77 5.65 -10.94 19.99
CA LYS A 77 6.83 -11.26 20.78
C LYS A 77 7.17 -10.13 21.74
N GLY A 78 7.70 -10.43 22.91
CA GLY A 78 8.07 -9.39 23.87
C GLY A 78 8.55 -9.98 25.19
N ARG A 79 8.84 -9.10 26.14
CA ARG A 79 9.31 -9.48 27.47
C ARG A 79 8.27 -9.15 28.52
N VAL A 80 7.93 -10.10 29.38
CA VAL A 80 7.00 -9.89 30.48
C VAL A 80 7.65 -8.97 31.51
N LYS A 81 7.14 -7.74 31.66
CA LYS A 81 7.73 -6.73 32.56
C LYS A 81 7.07 -6.70 33.92
N TYR A 82 5.80 -7.06 33.97
CA TYR A 82 5.01 -7.05 35.20
C TYR A 82 3.91 -8.10 35.14
N THR A 83 3.70 -8.77 36.26
CA THR A 83 2.53 -9.61 36.51
C THR A 83 2.00 -9.33 37.90
N LEU A 84 0.69 -9.17 38.04
CA LEU A 84 -0.02 -9.15 39.31
C LEU A 84 -1.10 -10.21 39.22
N TYR A 85 -1.12 -11.12 40.19
CA TYR A 85 -2.25 -11.99 40.46
C TYR A 85 -2.07 -12.52 41.88
N ASP A 86 -2.96 -12.12 42.78
CA ASP A 86 -3.07 -12.77 44.08
C ASP A 86 -4.42 -13.49 44.14
N PRO A 87 -4.43 -14.83 44.12
CA PRO A 87 -5.68 -15.58 44.22
C PRO A 87 -6.41 -15.36 45.56
N ASN A 88 -5.75 -14.77 46.56
CA ASN A 88 -6.31 -14.50 47.89
C ASN A 88 -6.63 -13.02 48.12
N ASP A 89 -6.23 -12.11 47.23
CA ASP A 89 -6.48 -10.68 47.33
C ASP A 89 -7.11 -10.15 46.03
N LEU A 90 -8.38 -10.53 45.84
CA LEU A 90 -9.23 -10.04 44.76
C LEU A 90 -9.92 -8.71 45.12
N THR A 91 -9.55 -8.04 46.23
CA THR A 91 -10.26 -6.86 46.72
C THR A 91 -9.39 -5.61 46.78
N GLY A 92 -8.05 -5.75 46.76
CA GLY A 92 -7.11 -4.63 46.88
C GLY A 92 -6.71 -3.93 45.58
N SER A 93 -6.94 -4.54 44.41
CA SER A 93 -6.55 -3.97 43.12
C SER A 93 -7.69 -4.03 42.12
N ASP A 94 -8.07 -2.88 41.57
CA ASP A 94 -9.08 -2.78 40.50
C ASP A 94 -8.74 -3.67 39.30
N TRP A 95 -7.47 -4.03 39.12
CA TRP A 95 -7.04 -4.93 38.05
C TRP A 95 -7.48 -6.38 38.26
N LEU A 96 -7.54 -6.85 39.52
CA LEU A 96 -7.66 -8.26 39.96
C LEU A 96 -6.51 -9.18 39.47
N GLY A 97 -6.02 -8.95 38.26
CA GLY A 97 -4.95 -9.65 37.58
C GLY A 97 -4.45 -8.75 36.45
N LEU A 98 -3.14 -8.63 36.29
CA LEU A 98 -2.51 -7.73 35.34
C LEU A 98 -1.28 -8.38 34.74
N ILE A 99 -1.14 -8.31 33.42
CA ILE A 99 0.09 -8.65 32.71
C ILE A 99 0.51 -7.43 31.88
N ILE A 100 1.79 -7.07 31.93
CA ILE A 100 2.37 -6.05 31.06
C ILE A 100 3.54 -6.67 30.29
N ILE A 101 3.49 -6.60 28.97
CA ILE A 101 4.53 -7.10 28.07
C ILE A 101 5.11 -5.91 27.30
N GLU A 102 6.42 -5.72 27.36
CA GLU A 102 7.13 -4.74 26.52
C GLU A 102 7.55 -5.42 25.23
N HIS A 103 7.26 -4.75 24.12
CA HIS A 103 7.60 -5.16 22.77
C HIS A 103 8.63 -4.19 22.19
N GLU A 104 9.56 -4.70 21.39
CA GLU A 104 10.47 -3.89 20.58
C GLU A 104 10.00 -3.92 19.11
N LEU A 105 9.66 -2.74 18.59
CA LEU A 105 9.23 -2.54 17.21
C LEU A 105 10.42 -2.64 16.25
N SER A 106 10.15 -2.76 14.95
CA SER A 106 11.19 -2.93 13.94
C SER A 106 12.15 -1.74 13.82
N ASN A 107 11.69 -0.54 14.19
CA ASN A 107 12.48 0.68 14.30
C ASN A 107 13.24 0.83 15.63
N GLY A 108 13.10 -0.11 16.57
CA GLY A 108 13.72 -0.08 17.90
C GLY A 108 12.94 0.70 18.96
N GLU A 109 11.80 1.31 18.61
CA GLU A 109 10.89 1.90 19.59
C GLU A 109 10.25 0.81 20.44
N LYS A 110 9.82 1.17 21.64
CA LYS A 110 9.22 0.25 22.60
C LYS A 110 7.76 0.61 22.83
N VAL A 111 6.94 -0.41 23.00
CA VAL A 111 5.53 -0.29 23.37
C VAL A 111 5.19 -1.34 24.42
N CYS A 112 4.24 -1.04 25.29
CA CYS A 112 3.73 -1.99 26.27
C CYS A 112 2.29 -2.36 25.94
N SER A 113 2.01 -3.66 25.89
CA SER A 113 0.64 -4.17 25.94
C SER A 113 0.26 -4.49 27.38
N ILE A 114 -0.98 -4.16 27.73
CA ILE A 114 -1.53 -4.28 29.08
C ILE A 114 -2.74 -5.20 29.01
N TYR A 115 -2.79 -6.21 29.87
CA TYR A 115 -3.86 -7.19 29.96
C TYR A 115 -4.38 -7.21 31.40
N GLY A 116 -5.46 -6.48 31.65
CA GLY A 116 -6.16 -6.41 32.94
C GLY A 116 -7.31 -7.42 33.03
N HIS A 117 -7.67 -7.80 34.25
CA HIS A 117 -8.64 -8.85 34.57
C HIS A 117 -8.22 -10.22 34.02
N VAL A 118 -6.91 -10.46 33.94
CA VAL A 118 -6.31 -11.69 33.42
C VAL A 118 -5.48 -12.38 34.49
N LYS A 119 -5.76 -13.66 34.72
CA LYS A 119 -4.91 -14.55 35.49
C LYS A 119 -3.78 -15.02 34.60
N HIS A 120 -2.54 -14.71 34.95
CA HIS A 120 -1.40 -15.23 34.18
C HIS A 120 -1.27 -16.75 34.32
N VAL A 121 -0.87 -17.42 33.24
CA VAL A 121 -0.70 -18.88 33.19
C VAL A 121 0.63 -19.21 32.55
N GLY A 122 1.55 -19.78 33.32
CA GLY A 122 2.81 -20.30 32.79
C GLY A 122 3.81 -19.23 32.35
N ILE A 123 3.66 -17.99 32.81
CA ILE A 123 4.60 -16.89 32.59
C ILE A 123 4.98 -16.22 33.91
N ASN A 124 6.20 -15.68 33.96
CA ASN A 124 6.78 -14.93 35.05
C ASN A 124 7.35 -13.60 34.54
N VAL A 125 7.53 -12.65 35.46
CA VAL A 125 8.30 -11.44 35.19
C VAL A 125 9.71 -11.82 34.72
N GLY A 126 10.11 -11.24 33.59
CA GLY A 126 11.40 -11.47 32.95
C GLY A 126 11.42 -12.61 31.94
N ASP A 127 10.30 -13.30 31.72
CA ASP A 127 10.18 -14.28 30.63
C ASP A 127 10.14 -13.56 29.27
N ASP A 128 10.85 -14.13 28.29
CA ASP A 128 10.81 -13.71 26.89
C ASP A 128 9.81 -14.59 26.13
N LEU A 129 8.87 -13.93 25.46
CA LEU A 129 7.83 -14.57 24.66
C LEU A 129 8.27 -14.58 23.21
N ASP A 130 9.03 -15.61 22.81
CA ASP A 130 9.61 -15.71 21.47
C ASP A 130 8.61 -16.04 20.36
N ILE A 131 7.38 -16.39 20.74
CA ILE A 131 6.31 -16.79 19.83
C ILE A 131 5.13 -15.83 19.98
N GLN A 132 4.80 -15.10 18.91
CA GLN A 132 3.56 -14.34 18.80
C GLN A 132 2.37 -15.29 19.01
N GLY A 133 1.42 -14.89 19.85
CA GLY A 133 0.28 -15.73 20.19
C GLY A 133 0.56 -16.81 21.22
N SER A 134 1.66 -16.70 21.98
CA SER A 134 1.83 -17.47 23.21
C SER A 134 0.66 -17.20 24.15
N LYS A 135 0.04 -18.27 24.69
CA LYS A 135 -0.97 -18.12 25.73
C LYS A 135 -0.27 -17.56 26.98
N ILE A 136 -0.76 -16.43 27.48
CA ILE A 136 -0.20 -15.73 28.64
C ILE A 136 -1.12 -15.78 29.85
N GLY A 137 -2.40 -16.09 29.66
CA GLY A 137 -3.35 -16.13 30.75
C GLY A 137 -4.75 -16.54 30.34
N GLU A 138 -5.69 -16.29 31.25
CA GLU A 138 -7.11 -16.53 31.11
C GLU A 138 -7.89 -15.37 31.72
N VAL A 139 -9.01 -14.98 31.10
CA VAL A 139 -9.93 -13.98 31.64
C VAL A 139 -10.50 -14.49 32.97
N MET A 140 -10.58 -13.59 33.94
CA MET A 140 -11.03 -13.92 35.29
C MET A 140 -12.50 -13.59 35.51
N ASP A 141 -13.04 -14.11 36.61
CA ASP A 141 -14.33 -13.70 37.16
C ASP A 141 -14.22 -12.23 37.64
N TYR A 142 -15.00 -11.35 37.01
CA TYR A 142 -15.08 -9.96 37.44
C TYR A 142 -16.33 -9.76 38.32
N PRO A 143 -16.20 -9.18 39.52
CA PRO A 143 -17.34 -9.02 40.42
C PRO A 143 -18.52 -8.27 39.77
N ALA A 144 -19.71 -8.84 39.90
CA ALA A 144 -20.95 -8.19 39.50
C ALA A 144 -21.06 -6.77 40.09
N PRO A 145 -21.64 -5.79 39.36
CA PRO A 145 -22.54 -5.98 38.21
C PRO A 145 -21.88 -5.97 36.83
N ASN A 146 -20.58 -5.75 36.73
CA ASN A 146 -19.92 -5.69 35.42
C ASN A 146 -19.76 -7.12 34.86
N PRO A 147 -19.95 -7.32 33.54
CA PRO A 147 -19.69 -8.60 32.92
C PRO A 147 -18.20 -8.93 32.94
N ASP A 148 -17.86 -10.22 32.86
CA ASP A 148 -16.49 -10.67 32.63
C ASP A 148 -15.97 -10.07 31.31
N HIS A 149 -14.73 -9.57 31.35
CA HIS A 149 -14.08 -8.95 30.20
C HIS A 149 -12.58 -9.01 30.35
N ILE A 150 -11.88 -8.81 29.23
CA ILE A 150 -10.46 -8.44 29.25
C ILE A 150 -10.34 -6.92 29.12
N HIS A 151 -9.53 -6.30 29.97
CA HIS A 151 -9.12 -4.91 29.80
C HIS A 151 -7.82 -4.88 29.01
N PHE A 152 -7.87 -4.52 27.73
CA PHE A 152 -6.70 -4.52 26.86
C PHE A 152 -6.28 -3.11 26.48
N ALA A 153 -5.03 -2.72 26.78
CA ALA A 153 -4.51 -1.39 26.50
C ALA A 153 -3.14 -1.42 25.81
N ILE A 154 -2.83 -0.33 25.09
CA ILE A 154 -1.52 -0.11 24.47
C ILE A 154 -0.92 1.20 24.97
N TYR A 155 0.29 1.11 25.51
CA TYR A 155 1.12 2.24 25.90
C TYR A 155 2.30 2.37 24.94
N THR A 156 2.48 3.51 24.29
CA THR A 156 3.41 3.70 23.18
C THR A 156 4.80 4.17 23.62
N ASP A 157 5.26 3.69 24.77
CA ASP A 157 6.62 3.93 25.25
C ASP A 157 7.12 2.69 26.01
N SER A 158 8.39 2.71 26.33
CA SER A 158 9.04 1.72 27.19
C SER A 158 8.39 1.63 28.57
N PHE A 159 8.57 0.47 29.19
CA PHE A 159 8.08 0.18 30.52
C PHE A 159 8.67 1.12 31.59
N GLY A 160 9.91 1.58 31.40
CA GLY A 160 10.48 2.72 32.13
C GLY A 160 10.76 2.50 33.63
N THR A 161 10.56 1.30 34.17
CA THR A 161 10.86 0.94 35.57
C THR A 161 11.50 -0.44 35.67
N THR A 162 11.96 -0.83 36.86
CA THR A 162 12.51 -2.16 37.13
C THR A 162 11.43 -3.23 36.94
N GLU A 163 11.79 -4.35 36.31
CA GLU A 163 10.89 -5.50 36.15
C GLU A 163 10.31 -5.95 37.49
N GLY A 164 8.99 -6.20 37.51
CA GLY A 164 8.25 -6.56 38.72
C GLY A 164 7.79 -5.37 39.57
N ASN A 165 8.22 -4.14 39.27
CA ASN A 165 7.65 -2.94 39.90
C ASN A 165 6.46 -2.42 39.10
N TYR A 166 5.39 -2.04 39.81
CA TYR A 166 4.22 -1.42 39.19
C TYR A 166 4.62 -0.07 38.57
N PRO A 167 4.45 0.13 37.24
CA PRO A 167 4.80 1.39 36.62
C PRO A 167 3.77 2.48 36.94
N SER A 168 4.25 3.68 37.28
CA SER A 168 3.37 4.80 37.64
C SER A 168 2.51 5.34 36.49
N TRP A 169 2.82 4.96 35.25
CA TRP A 169 2.05 5.34 34.07
C TRP A 169 0.90 4.37 33.77
N CYS A 170 0.86 3.18 34.39
CA CYS A 170 -0.19 2.20 34.13
C CYS A 170 -1.46 2.59 34.87
N HIS A 171 -2.46 3.02 34.10
CA HIS A 171 -3.78 3.43 34.56
C HIS A 171 -4.84 2.73 33.72
N GLY A 172 -6.04 2.53 34.28
CA GLY A 172 -7.24 2.17 33.50
C GLY A 172 -7.97 3.41 32.96
N TYR A 173 -7.77 4.57 33.59
CA TYR A 173 -8.41 5.84 33.22
C TYR A 173 -7.42 7.01 33.32
N LEU A 174 -7.56 7.99 32.44
CA LEU A 174 -6.84 9.26 32.52
C LEU A 174 -7.82 10.45 32.59
N PRO A 175 -7.56 11.47 33.43
CA PRO A 175 -8.35 12.68 33.41
C PRO A 175 -8.24 13.42 32.07
N SER A 176 -9.24 14.22 31.73
CA SER A 176 -9.29 14.97 30.46
C SER A 176 -8.05 15.84 30.22
N SER A 177 -7.37 16.30 31.26
CA SER A 177 -6.16 17.13 31.17
C SER A 177 -4.92 16.39 30.69
N THR A 178 -4.87 15.06 30.83
CA THR A 178 -3.74 14.23 30.43
C THR A 178 -4.11 13.21 29.35
N TRP A 179 -5.37 13.17 28.92
CA TRP A 179 -5.85 12.29 27.86
C TRP A 179 -5.28 12.67 26.47
N PRO A 180 -4.90 11.71 25.60
CA PRO A 180 -4.75 10.27 25.85
C PRO A 180 -3.37 9.91 26.46
N GLY A 181 -2.53 10.90 26.73
CA GLY A 181 -1.17 10.68 27.24
C GLY A 181 -0.32 9.95 26.20
N LYS A 182 0.27 8.83 26.60
CA LYS A 182 1.00 7.91 25.70
C LYS A 182 0.22 6.61 25.46
N TYR A 183 -1.09 6.64 25.63
CA TYR A 183 -1.94 5.51 25.28
C TYR A 183 -2.42 5.62 23.83
N PHE A 184 -2.72 4.48 23.23
CA PHE A 184 -3.22 4.37 21.88
C PHE A 184 -4.43 3.43 21.81
N ASN A 185 -5.35 3.70 20.88
CA ASN A 185 -6.52 2.86 20.63
C ASN A 185 -6.08 1.40 20.39
N PRO A 186 -6.37 0.46 21.31
CA PRO A 186 -5.83 -0.90 21.25
C PRO A 186 -6.33 -1.69 20.04
N LEU A 187 -7.60 -1.50 19.68
CA LEU A 187 -8.21 -2.14 18.51
C LEU A 187 -7.53 -1.66 17.21
N ALA A 188 -7.31 -0.34 17.10
CA ALA A 188 -6.58 0.24 15.99
C ALA A 188 -5.14 -0.28 15.93
N PHE A 189 -4.47 -0.35 17.08
CA PHE A 189 -3.08 -0.82 17.18
C PHE A 189 -2.93 -2.26 16.69
N VAL A 190 -3.78 -3.18 17.15
CA VAL A 190 -3.71 -4.59 16.76
C VAL A 190 -4.08 -4.77 15.28
N LYS A 191 -5.14 -4.11 14.81
CA LYS A 191 -5.61 -4.24 13.43
C LYS A 191 -4.67 -3.62 12.40
N ILE A 192 -3.93 -2.59 12.79
CA ILE A 192 -3.11 -1.77 11.87
C ILE A 192 -1.61 -1.96 12.16
N GLY A 193 -1.25 -2.83 13.10
CA GLY A 193 0.03 -2.84 13.81
C GLY A 193 1.31 -3.05 12.99
N ARG A 194 1.21 -3.31 11.69
CA ARG A 194 2.36 -3.25 10.78
C ARG A 194 2.67 -1.87 10.20
N PHE A 195 1.86 -0.88 10.50
CA PHE A 195 2.08 0.52 10.12
C PHE A 195 2.52 1.37 11.31
N ALA A 196 2.11 0.96 12.52
CA ALA A 196 2.56 1.55 13.77
C ALA A 196 4.00 1.13 14.16
N ASN A 197 4.54 0.07 13.56
CA ASN A 197 5.95 -0.36 13.75
C ASN A 197 6.97 0.54 13.03
N MET A 198 6.50 1.53 12.27
CA MET A 198 7.32 2.48 11.53
C MET A 198 6.95 3.87 12.01
N SER A 199 7.82 4.39 12.89
CA SER A 199 7.97 5.71 13.55
C SER A 199 7.49 6.99 12.84
N SER A 200 6.80 6.93 11.72
CA SER A 200 6.16 8.14 11.23
C SER A 200 4.89 8.36 12.05
N GLU A 201 4.96 9.33 12.97
CA GLU A 201 3.81 10.10 13.47
C GLU A 201 2.77 10.33 12.34
N ILE A 202 3.27 10.50 11.11
CA ILE A 202 2.50 10.56 9.87
C ILE A 202 1.55 9.35 9.74
N THR A 203 2.02 8.12 9.80
CA THR A 203 1.17 6.91 9.69
C THR A 203 0.10 6.87 10.77
N LEU A 204 0.43 7.22 12.01
CA LEU A 204 -0.55 7.26 13.10
C LEU A 204 -1.59 8.37 12.90
N GLN A 205 -1.16 9.58 12.50
CA GLN A 205 -2.06 10.68 12.16
C GLN A 205 -2.95 10.33 10.97
N PHE A 206 -2.39 9.61 10.00
CA PHE A 206 -3.09 9.21 8.79
C PHE A 206 -4.14 8.14 9.10
N VAL A 207 -3.81 7.14 9.91
CA VAL A 207 -4.77 6.18 10.44
C VAL A 207 -5.87 6.88 11.21
N LYS A 208 -5.52 7.71 12.20
CA LYS A 208 -6.53 8.47 12.99
C LYS A 208 -7.45 9.30 12.10
N ARG A 209 -6.93 9.84 10.99
CA ARG A 209 -7.71 10.62 10.03
C ARG A 209 -8.69 9.79 9.21
N TYR A 210 -8.41 8.51 8.96
CA TYR A 210 -9.13 7.71 7.96
C TYR A 210 -9.76 6.42 8.49
N GLU A 211 -9.42 5.98 9.70
CA GLU A 211 -9.74 4.67 10.30
C GLU A 211 -11.20 4.24 10.07
N LEU A 212 -12.16 5.12 10.38
CA LEU A 212 -13.59 4.84 10.25
C LEU A 212 -14.00 4.44 8.83
N LYS A 213 -13.30 4.93 7.80
CA LYS A 213 -13.60 4.67 6.40
C LYS A 213 -12.75 3.55 5.79
N LEU A 214 -11.63 3.18 6.44
CA LEU A 214 -10.79 2.07 5.99
C LEU A 214 -11.52 0.73 6.11
N GLY A 215 -12.28 0.54 7.19
CA GLY A 215 -12.95 -0.73 7.50
C GLY A 215 -12.01 -1.72 8.20
N VAL A 216 -12.07 -2.99 7.82
CA VAL A 216 -11.26 -4.05 8.42
C VAL A 216 -10.10 -4.45 7.50
N PRO A 217 -8.93 -4.81 8.05
CA PRO A 217 -7.89 -5.48 7.27
C PRO A 217 -8.44 -6.70 6.52
N PHE A 218 -8.01 -6.92 5.27
CA PHE A 218 -8.45 -8.09 4.49
C PHE A 218 -7.32 -8.68 3.64
N THR A 219 -7.45 -9.96 3.28
CA THR A 219 -6.53 -10.66 2.39
C THR A 219 -6.78 -10.37 0.92
N ASP A 220 -5.69 -10.22 0.17
CA ASP A 220 -5.70 -10.56 -1.24
C ASP A 220 -4.75 -11.73 -1.54
N VAL A 221 -4.88 -12.24 -2.76
CA VAL A 221 -4.41 -13.56 -3.21
C VAL A 221 -2.87 -13.61 -3.26
N GLY A 222 -2.21 -13.75 -2.11
CA GLY A 222 -0.75 -13.94 -2.05
C GLY A 222 0.00 -13.34 -0.86
N GLY A 223 -0.68 -12.70 0.11
CA GLY A 223 -0.03 -12.18 1.33
C GLY A 223 -0.73 -12.60 2.63
N SER A 224 -0.09 -12.32 3.77
CA SER A 224 -0.78 -12.42 5.06
C SER A 224 -1.93 -11.42 5.12
N ILE A 225 -2.91 -11.69 5.97
CA ILE A 225 -4.14 -10.89 6.12
C ILE A 225 -3.88 -9.43 6.58
N TYR A 226 -2.62 -9.11 6.93
CA TYR A 226 -2.22 -7.90 7.61
C TYR A 226 -0.94 -7.23 7.07
N VAL A 227 -0.61 -7.23 5.77
CA VAL A 227 0.43 -6.38 5.12
C VAL A 227 1.36 -7.13 4.18
N HIS A 228 1.71 -6.45 3.09
CA HIS A 228 2.68 -6.84 2.07
C HIS A 228 3.93 -5.96 2.16
N ASP A 229 5.12 -6.55 2.00
CA ASP A 229 6.34 -5.78 1.67
C ASP A 229 6.54 -5.82 0.16
N TRP A 230 6.78 -4.65 -0.42
CA TRP A 230 7.03 -4.48 -1.83
C TRP A 230 8.27 -3.65 -2.04
N ASN A 231 9.42 -4.32 -2.11
CA ASN A 231 10.73 -3.69 -2.27
C ASN A 231 10.98 -2.60 -1.20
N GLY A 232 10.69 -2.91 0.07
CA GLY A 232 10.85 -1.95 1.18
C GLY A 232 9.72 -0.93 1.31
N ILE A 233 8.62 -1.11 0.57
CA ILE A 233 7.38 -0.37 0.76
C ILE A 233 6.34 -1.29 1.40
N THR A 234 5.80 -0.84 2.53
CA THR A 234 4.81 -1.56 3.32
C THR A 234 3.40 -1.21 2.86
N ILE A 235 2.53 -2.20 2.67
CA ILE A 235 1.15 -2.03 2.18
C ILE A 235 0.18 -2.78 3.09
N GLN A 236 -0.85 -2.14 3.67
CA GLN A 236 -1.98 -2.80 4.36
C GLN A 236 -3.25 -2.58 3.56
N ASN A 237 -3.92 -3.68 3.25
CA ASN A 237 -5.20 -3.66 2.58
C ASN A 237 -6.31 -3.57 3.62
N PHE A 238 -7.33 -2.76 3.33
CA PHE A 238 -8.54 -2.67 4.12
C PHE A 238 -9.78 -2.79 3.23
N GLN A 239 -10.82 -3.42 3.76
CA GLN A 239 -12.12 -3.53 3.15
C GLN A 239 -13.18 -3.00 4.10
N ASN A 240 -14.01 -2.12 3.58
CA ASN A 240 -15.16 -1.57 4.28
C ASN A 240 -16.44 -1.88 3.53
N THR A 241 -17.31 -2.66 4.16
CA THR A 241 -18.60 -3.05 3.59
C THR A 241 -19.72 -2.06 3.90
N ASP A 242 -19.48 -1.08 4.78
CA ASP A 242 -20.46 -0.01 5.05
C ASP A 242 -20.47 0.99 3.89
N VAL A 243 -21.46 0.84 3.01
CA VAL A 243 -21.66 1.68 1.83
C VAL A 243 -21.83 3.17 2.16
N ASN A 244 -22.24 3.50 3.38
CA ASN A 244 -22.42 4.90 3.83
C ASN A 244 -21.15 5.49 4.42
N ASN A 245 -20.18 4.65 4.79
CA ASN A 245 -18.99 5.05 5.52
C ASN A 245 -17.72 4.38 4.97
N ARG A 246 -17.55 4.32 3.65
CA ARG A 246 -16.36 3.78 2.99
C ARG A 246 -15.80 4.71 1.92
N TYR A 247 -14.60 4.41 1.44
CA TYR A 247 -14.05 5.00 0.23
C TYR A 247 -14.53 4.23 -1.00
N GLY A 248 -14.94 4.97 -2.03
CA GLY A 248 -15.36 4.40 -3.31
C GLY A 248 -16.62 3.50 -3.26
N THR A 249 -16.86 2.76 -4.34
CA THR A 249 -17.95 1.81 -4.58
C THR A 249 -17.65 0.33 -4.27
N ASP A 250 -16.39 -0.12 -4.18
CA ASP A 250 -15.96 -1.48 -3.82
C ASP A 250 -15.52 -1.60 -2.36
N GLY A 251 -15.23 -0.46 -1.71
CA GLY A 251 -14.84 -0.38 -0.30
C GLY A 251 -13.42 -0.85 -0.01
N GLN A 252 -12.60 -1.09 -1.01
CA GLN A 252 -11.21 -1.50 -0.84
C GLN A 252 -10.30 -0.27 -0.82
N THR A 253 -9.37 -0.28 0.13
CA THR A 253 -8.30 0.71 0.21
C THR A 253 -6.99 0.05 0.60
N ALA A 254 -5.89 0.73 0.34
CA ALA A 254 -4.60 0.34 0.84
C ALA A 254 -3.89 1.52 1.46
N LEU A 255 -3.46 1.37 2.71
CA LEU A 255 -2.49 2.27 3.32
C LEU A 255 -1.10 1.83 2.84
N ILE A 256 -0.27 2.77 2.44
CA ILE A 256 1.07 2.52 1.89
C ILE A 256 2.07 3.36 2.68
N TYR A 257 3.15 2.74 3.16
CA TYR A 257 4.27 3.43 3.78
C TYR A 257 5.57 3.11 3.05
N ASN A 258 6.23 4.16 2.56
CA ASN A 258 7.56 4.07 2.00
C ASN A 258 8.58 4.59 3.01
N ALA A 259 9.30 3.66 3.64
CA ALA A 259 10.32 3.97 4.64
C ALA A 259 11.46 4.81 4.06
N GLY A 260 11.89 4.53 2.83
CA GLY A 260 12.97 5.26 2.16
C GLY A 260 12.64 6.73 1.90
N GLN A 261 11.35 7.07 1.82
CA GLN A 261 10.88 8.44 1.65
C GLN A 261 10.29 9.05 2.93
N ASN A 262 10.14 8.26 3.99
CA ASN A 262 9.36 8.59 5.18
C ASN A 262 7.97 9.19 4.84
N LYS A 263 7.26 8.52 3.92
CA LYS A 263 5.95 8.96 3.42
C LYS A 263 4.91 7.86 3.64
N CYS A 264 3.69 8.29 3.98
CA CYS A 264 2.53 7.42 4.10
C CYS A 264 1.37 7.98 3.26
N TRP A 265 0.63 7.14 2.56
CA TRP A 265 -0.50 7.56 1.73
C TRP A 265 -1.61 6.51 1.62
N LEU A 266 -2.82 6.98 1.33
CA LEU A 266 -4.00 6.14 1.09
C LEU A 266 -4.16 5.97 -0.41
N VAL A 267 -4.13 4.74 -0.89
CA VAL A 267 -4.66 4.41 -2.21
C VAL A 267 -6.12 3.98 -2.02
N LYS A 268 -7.02 4.76 -2.60
CA LYS A 268 -8.45 4.45 -2.64
C LYS A 268 -8.73 3.57 -3.86
N GLU A 269 -9.98 3.13 -4.00
CA GLU A 269 -10.48 2.29 -5.08
C GLU A 269 -10.02 2.64 -6.51
N GLY A 270 -10.23 1.69 -7.42
CA GLY A 270 -10.16 1.87 -8.87
C GLY A 270 -8.75 1.65 -9.38
N PHE A 271 -7.79 2.33 -8.77
CA PHE A 271 -6.38 2.14 -9.05
C PHE A 271 -5.69 1.20 -8.08
N TRP A 272 -6.27 0.87 -6.92
CA TRP A 272 -5.72 -0.17 -6.05
C TRP A 272 -5.47 -1.50 -6.80
N GLY A 273 -6.43 -1.92 -7.63
CA GLY A 273 -6.34 -3.16 -8.40
C GLY A 273 -5.10 -3.23 -9.29
N ILE A 274 -4.75 -2.14 -9.99
CA ILE A 274 -3.54 -2.08 -10.82
C ILE A 274 -2.27 -1.80 -9.98
N TYR A 275 -2.41 -1.04 -8.90
CA TYR A 275 -1.33 -0.68 -7.99
C TYR A 275 -0.73 -1.92 -7.31
N LYS A 276 -1.51 -2.98 -7.09
CA LYS A 276 -1.01 -4.22 -6.48
C LYS A 276 -0.48 -5.26 -7.46
N VAL A 277 -0.57 -5.05 -8.77
CA VAL A 277 -0.08 -6.06 -9.72
C VAL A 277 1.42 -5.88 -9.93
N GLY A 278 2.18 -6.53 -9.07
CA GLY A 278 3.59 -6.19 -8.85
C GLY A 278 4.63 -6.91 -9.64
N GLN A 279 4.24 -7.91 -10.42
CA GLN A 279 5.19 -8.64 -11.24
C GLN A 279 4.55 -8.91 -12.59
N PHE A 280 4.82 -8.01 -13.53
CA PHE A 280 4.52 -8.27 -14.93
C PHE A 280 5.76 -8.77 -15.62
N HIS A 281 5.60 -9.90 -16.31
CA HIS A 281 6.58 -10.41 -17.23
C HIS A 281 6.26 -9.85 -18.61
N PHE A 282 7.09 -8.92 -19.09
CA PHE A 282 7.07 -8.59 -20.50
C PHE A 282 7.57 -9.81 -21.30
N PRO A 283 7.03 -10.06 -22.51
CA PRO A 283 7.45 -11.17 -23.36
C PRO A 283 8.95 -11.20 -23.68
N ASN A 284 9.66 -10.06 -23.52
CA ASN A 284 11.10 -9.94 -23.73
C ASN A 284 11.94 -10.26 -22.49
N GLY A 285 11.34 -10.79 -21.41
CA GLY A 285 12.05 -11.18 -20.20
C GLY A 285 12.50 -10.02 -19.32
N GLN A 286 12.20 -8.77 -19.68
CA GLN A 286 12.35 -7.64 -18.77
C GLN A 286 11.12 -7.63 -17.87
N ALA A 287 11.17 -8.31 -16.72
CA ALA A 287 10.15 -8.17 -15.69
C ALA A 287 10.23 -6.76 -15.08
N GLY A 288 9.74 -5.77 -15.82
CA GLY A 288 9.61 -4.40 -15.37
C GLY A 288 8.36 -4.30 -14.52
N ASN A 289 8.53 -4.17 -13.22
CA ASN A 289 7.48 -3.70 -12.33
C ASN A 289 7.06 -2.30 -12.82
N LEU A 290 6.09 -2.18 -13.74
CA LEU A 290 5.60 -0.87 -14.21
C LEU A 290 4.59 -0.24 -13.25
N PHE A 291 4.04 -1.06 -12.37
CA PHE A 291 2.99 -0.68 -11.44
C PHE A 291 3.45 -0.87 -9.99
N GLY A 292 2.65 -0.30 -9.12
CA GLY A 292 2.85 -0.35 -7.69
C GLY A 292 3.74 0.75 -7.14
N PRO A 293 3.94 0.74 -5.82
CA PRO A 293 4.29 1.94 -5.09
C PRO A 293 5.68 2.48 -5.40
N VAL A 294 6.61 1.62 -5.82
CA VAL A 294 7.96 2.04 -6.22
C VAL A 294 7.93 2.91 -7.47
N TYR A 295 7.02 2.60 -8.40
CA TYR A 295 7.01 3.19 -9.74
C TYR A 295 5.94 4.25 -9.91
N LEU A 296 4.78 4.09 -9.29
CA LEU A 296 3.72 5.09 -9.37
C LEU A 296 3.98 6.20 -8.34
N GLY A 297 4.51 5.85 -7.17
CA GLY A 297 4.66 6.75 -6.03
C GLY A 297 3.32 7.04 -5.35
N ALA A 298 3.27 8.08 -4.51
CA ALA A 298 2.04 8.47 -3.82
C ALA A 298 0.99 9.07 -4.78
N PRO A 299 -0.31 8.85 -4.56
CA PRO A 299 -1.36 9.58 -5.27
C PRO A 299 -1.33 11.05 -4.84
N HIS A 300 -1.44 11.95 -5.82
CA HIS A 300 -1.57 13.40 -5.60
C HIS A 300 -3.02 13.81 -5.32
N GLU A 301 -3.96 13.01 -5.81
CA GLU A 301 -5.40 13.27 -5.73
C GLU A 301 -6.17 11.96 -5.58
N ASP A 302 -7.46 12.10 -5.24
CA ASP A 302 -8.38 10.98 -5.27
C ASP A 302 -8.74 10.61 -6.71
N GLU A 303 -9.10 9.35 -6.91
CA GLU A 303 -9.76 8.91 -8.15
C GLU A 303 -10.95 9.83 -8.44
N HIS A 304 -11.01 10.34 -9.66
CA HIS A 304 -12.13 11.14 -10.14
C HIS A 304 -12.48 10.78 -11.57
N GLN A 305 -13.76 10.94 -11.89
CA GLN A 305 -14.26 10.76 -13.24
C GLN A 305 -13.66 11.82 -14.17
N ASP A 306 -13.23 11.41 -15.36
CA ASP A 306 -12.76 12.34 -16.38
C ASP A 306 -13.90 13.30 -16.80
N ALA A 307 -13.53 14.56 -16.99
CA ALA A 307 -14.50 15.63 -17.25
C ALA A 307 -15.19 15.51 -18.62
N VAL A 308 -14.61 14.77 -19.57
CA VAL A 308 -15.10 14.62 -20.94
C VAL A 308 -15.73 13.25 -21.15
N ASN A 309 -15.16 12.20 -20.54
CA ASN A 309 -15.64 10.85 -20.69
C ASN A 309 -15.98 10.22 -19.33
N SER A 310 -17.28 10.08 -19.06
CA SER A 310 -17.78 9.49 -17.82
C SER A 310 -17.38 8.02 -17.63
N ASP A 311 -16.95 7.32 -18.68
CA ASP A 311 -16.45 5.95 -18.61
C ASP A 311 -14.98 5.87 -18.12
N ILE A 312 -14.27 7.00 -18.09
CA ILE A 312 -12.87 7.07 -17.66
C ILE A 312 -12.79 7.59 -16.24
N GLN A 313 -12.08 6.86 -15.38
CA GLN A 313 -11.59 7.34 -14.09
C GLN A 313 -10.13 7.75 -14.24
N THR A 314 -9.69 8.77 -13.51
CA THR A 314 -8.33 9.29 -13.56
C THR A 314 -7.80 9.48 -12.15
N GLN A 315 -6.51 9.20 -11.96
CA GLN A 315 -5.79 9.55 -10.75
C GLN A 315 -4.36 9.96 -11.09
N GLU A 316 -3.95 11.12 -10.61
CA GLU A 316 -2.55 11.54 -10.64
C GLU A 316 -1.77 10.90 -9.50
N PHE A 317 -0.61 10.33 -9.84
CA PHE A 317 0.41 9.86 -8.91
C PHE A 317 1.68 10.70 -9.06
N GLU A 318 2.61 10.60 -8.11
CA GLU A 318 3.89 11.33 -8.14
C GLU A 318 4.62 11.16 -9.47
N GLN A 319 4.61 9.96 -10.05
CA GLN A 319 5.42 9.61 -11.22
C GLN A 319 4.62 9.51 -12.54
N CYS A 320 3.29 9.45 -12.49
CA CYS A 320 2.45 9.28 -13.69
C CYS A 320 1.02 9.79 -13.51
N TRP A 321 0.28 9.85 -14.63
CA TRP A 321 -1.18 9.88 -14.63
C TRP A 321 -1.69 8.50 -15.02
N LEU A 322 -2.62 7.97 -14.23
CA LEU A 322 -3.32 6.74 -14.55
C LEU A 322 -4.76 7.05 -14.94
N GLN A 323 -5.23 6.36 -15.97
CA GLN A 323 -6.60 6.40 -16.46
C GLN A 323 -7.14 4.97 -16.45
N TRP A 324 -8.39 4.78 -16.06
CA TRP A 324 -9.07 3.50 -16.08
C TRP A 324 -10.39 3.62 -16.82
N ARG A 325 -10.54 2.89 -17.93
CA ARG A 325 -11.77 2.83 -18.70
C ARG A 325 -12.64 1.70 -18.17
N ARG A 326 -13.75 2.04 -17.50
CA ARG A 326 -14.60 1.06 -16.79
C ARG A 326 -15.24 0.04 -17.72
N SER A 327 -15.71 0.46 -18.90
CA SER A 327 -16.36 -0.43 -19.87
C SER A 327 -15.46 -1.55 -20.39
N THR A 328 -14.14 -1.32 -20.46
CA THR A 328 -13.18 -2.28 -21.03
C THR A 328 -12.22 -2.87 -19.99
N GLY A 329 -12.18 -2.30 -18.78
CA GLY A 329 -11.15 -2.62 -17.79
C GLY A 329 -9.74 -2.18 -18.19
N ALA A 330 -9.58 -1.39 -19.26
CA ALA A 330 -8.28 -0.97 -19.76
C ALA A 330 -7.71 0.18 -18.93
N PHE A 331 -6.40 0.15 -18.71
CA PHE A 331 -5.67 1.21 -18.05
C PHE A 331 -4.83 2.00 -19.05
N GLY A 332 -4.86 3.32 -18.96
CA GLY A 332 -3.91 4.22 -19.63
C GLY A 332 -2.89 4.70 -18.62
N ILE A 333 -1.60 4.67 -18.95
CA ILE A 333 -0.56 5.29 -18.12
C ILE A 333 0.21 6.31 -18.94
N VAL A 334 0.41 7.50 -18.37
CA VAL A 334 1.23 8.57 -18.93
C VAL A 334 2.31 8.92 -17.91
N TRP A 335 3.57 8.59 -18.23
CA TRP A 335 4.71 8.90 -17.36
C TRP A 335 5.05 10.38 -17.37
N LYS A 336 5.31 10.94 -16.18
CA LYS A 336 5.84 12.30 -16.03
C LYS A 336 7.31 12.34 -16.48
N SER A 337 7.77 13.53 -16.88
CA SER A 337 9.16 13.74 -17.28
C SER A 337 10.14 13.26 -16.21
N GLY A 338 11.14 12.46 -16.60
CA GLY A 338 12.16 11.92 -15.71
C GLY A 338 11.76 10.65 -14.93
N TYR A 339 10.50 10.21 -15.04
CA TYR A 339 10.00 9.03 -14.32
C TYR A 339 9.68 7.83 -15.22
N ALA A 340 9.75 8.00 -16.55
CA ALA A 340 9.50 6.90 -17.47
C ALA A 340 10.54 5.77 -17.26
N PRO A 341 10.10 4.53 -17.02
CA PRO A 341 10.99 3.38 -16.94
C PRO A 341 11.82 3.20 -18.20
N ALA A 342 12.97 2.53 -18.08
CA ALA A 342 13.86 2.27 -19.21
C ALA A 342 13.09 1.60 -20.37
N GLY A 343 13.20 2.17 -21.57
CA GLY A 343 12.48 1.70 -22.76
C GLY A 343 11.11 2.37 -22.97
N LEU A 344 10.61 3.14 -22.03
CA LEU A 344 9.41 3.98 -22.17
C LEU A 344 9.79 5.46 -22.32
N GLN A 345 8.91 6.24 -22.92
CA GLN A 345 9.05 7.67 -23.09
C GLN A 345 8.03 8.39 -22.20
N ALA A 346 8.45 9.52 -21.62
CA ALA A 346 7.54 10.38 -20.88
C ALA A 346 6.51 11.00 -21.83
N PHE A 347 5.32 11.30 -21.29
CA PHE A 347 4.20 11.92 -22.02
C PHE A 347 3.62 11.10 -23.18
N ILE A 348 4.03 9.83 -23.32
CA ILE A 348 3.36 8.86 -24.18
C ILE A 348 2.27 8.15 -23.37
N SER A 349 1.09 8.02 -23.95
CA SER A 349 0.02 7.21 -23.38
C SER A 349 0.23 5.75 -23.74
N TYR A 350 0.34 4.91 -22.73
CA TYR A 350 0.42 3.48 -22.88
C TYR A 350 -0.91 2.87 -22.47
N VAL A 351 -1.60 2.23 -23.40
CA VAL A 351 -2.81 1.47 -23.08
C VAL A 351 -2.40 0.07 -22.66
N VAL A 352 -2.95 -0.36 -21.54
CA VAL A 352 -2.65 -1.59 -20.82
C VAL A 352 -3.99 -2.30 -20.64
N THR A 353 -4.21 -3.36 -21.41
CA THR A 353 -5.37 -4.24 -21.23
C THR A 353 -4.99 -5.46 -20.42
N LEU A 354 -5.85 -5.87 -19.49
CA LEU A 354 -5.71 -7.14 -18.77
C LEU A 354 -6.47 -8.21 -19.57
N GLU A 355 -5.76 -8.97 -20.41
CA GLU A 355 -6.33 -10.12 -21.13
C GLU A 355 -5.86 -11.42 -20.49
N GLY A 356 -6.66 -11.94 -19.55
CA GLY A 356 -6.24 -13.05 -18.69
C GLY A 356 -5.08 -12.63 -17.77
N ASN A 357 -4.01 -13.43 -17.72
CA ASN A 357 -2.78 -13.09 -16.98
C ASN A 357 -1.76 -12.29 -17.83
N ASN A 358 -2.13 -11.90 -19.06
CA ASN A 358 -1.23 -11.20 -19.96
C ASN A 358 -1.66 -9.74 -20.12
N ILE A 359 -0.67 -8.85 -20.17
CA ILE A 359 -0.87 -7.45 -20.52
C ILE A 359 -0.41 -7.20 -21.95
N VAL A 360 -1.24 -6.52 -22.74
CA VAL A 360 -0.84 -5.92 -24.00
C VAL A 360 -0.58 -4.43 -23.77
N VAL A 361 0.65 -3.99 -23.99
CA VAL A 361 1.02 -2.57 -23.95
C VAL A 361 1.04 -2.00 -25.36
N ILE A 362 0.14 -1.07 -25.65
CA ILE A 362 0.10 -0.35 -26.93
C ILE A 362 0.57 1.09 -26.68
N ALA A 363 1.74 1.44 -27.21
CA ALA A 363 2.28 2.79 -27.12
C ALA A 363 1.55 3.71 -28.12
N GLY A 364 0.77 4.65 -27.61
CA GLY A 364 0.18 5.74 -28.36
C GLY A 364 1.18 6.90 -28.46
N GLY A 365 2.20 6.75 -29.29
CA GLY A 365 3.22 7.79 -29.46
C GLY A 365 2.75 8.95 -30.36
N PRO A 366 3.16 10.21 -30.08
CA PRO A 366 3.12 11.25 -31.09
C PRO A 366 4.06 10.87 -32.24
N ASP A 367 3.62 11.10 -33.47
CA ASP A 367 4.43 10.89 -34.67
C ASP A 367 5.73 11.71 -34.58
N THR A 368 6.87 11.02 -34.46
CA THR A 368 8.22 11.61 -34.41
C THR A 368 8.95 11.50 -35.74
N THR A 369 8.27 11.02 -36.78
CA THR A 369 8.84 11.02 -38.13
C THR A 369 9.07 12.48 -38.54
N PRO A 370 10.28 12.89 -38.97
CA PRO A 370 10.50 14.24 -39.44
C PRO A 370 9.45 14.56 -40.49
N THR A 371 8.79 15.71 -40.36
CA THR A 371 7.85 16.22 -41.36
C THR A 371 8.49 16.01 -42.73
N PRO A 372 7.94 15.13 -43.60
CA PRO A 372 8.56 14.88 -44.89
C PRO A 372 8.67 16.21 -45.62
N GLN A 373 9.89 16.67 -45.89
CA GLN A 373 10.06 17.77 -46.82
C GLN A 373 9.57 17.26 -48.18
N ALA A 374 8.41 17.77 -48.59
CA ALA A 374 7.88 17.54 -49.92
C ALA A 374 8.94 18.01 -50.93
N THR A 375 9.66 17.05 -51.52
CA THR A 375 10.47 17.32 -52.70
C THR A 375 9.55 17.02 -53.88
N PRO A 376 9.00 18.04 -54.56
CA PRO A 376 8.14 17.81 -55.71
C PRO A 376 8.95 17.06 -56.76
N THR A 377 8.58 15.81 -57.02
CA THR A 377 9.09 15.08 -58.18
C THR A 377 8.32 15.60 -59.38
N PRO A 378 8.96 16.22 -60.38
CA PRO A 378 8.25 16.70 -61.55
C PRO A 378 7.70 15.51 -62.32
N THR A 379 6.38 15.42 -62.43
CA THR A 379 5.74 14.54 -63.42
C THR A 379 6.08 15.09 -64.81
N PRO A 380 6.56 14.27 -65.76
CA PRO A 380 6.80 14.72 -67.13
C PRO A 380 5.52 15.29 -67.72
N VAL A 381 5.58 16.56 -68.13
CA VAL A 381 4.46 17.28 -68.73
C VAL A 381 4.17 16.66 -70.09
N GLY A 382 2.99 16.02 -70.20
CA GLY A 382 2.35 15.80 -71.49
C GLY A 382 2.01 17.16 -72.10
N SER A 383 2.45 17.37 -73.33
CA SER A 383 2.31 18.62 -74.07
C SER A 383 0.85 18.93 -74.41
N SER A 384 0.15 19.67 -73.56
CA SER A 384 -0.89 20.63 -73.97
C SER A 384 -1.26 21.53 -72.79
N GLY A 385 -1.24 22.84 -73.04
CA GLY A 385 -1.22 23.88 -72.02
C GLY A 385 -2.49 24.00 -71.19
N GLY A 386 -2.28 24.36 -69.92
CA GLY A 386 -3.28 24.88 -69.00
C GLY A 386 -2.56 25.51 -67.81
N ASN A 387 -2.96 26.73 -67.42
CA ASN A 387 -2.37 27.48 -66.32
C ASN A 387 -2.36 26.67 -65.01
N HIS A 388 -1.22 26.68 -64.32
CA HIS A 388 -1.03 26.03 -63.03
C HIS A 388 -1.67 26.89 -61.91
N PRO A 389 -2.54 26.35 -61.05
CA PRO A 389 -2.90 27.01 -59.80
C PRO A 389 -1.80 26.81 -58.75
N ASP A 390 -1.65 27.83 -57.92
CA ASP A 390 -0.80 27.90 -56.73
C ASP A 390 -1.12 26.75 -55.73
N PRO A 391 -0.14 25.96 -55.26
CA PRO A 391 -0.37 24.85 -54.34
C PRO A 391 -0.75 25.25 -52.90
N GLN A 392 -1.01 26.53 -52.59
CA GLN A 392 -1.41 26.98 -51.25
C GLN A 392 -2.93 27.06 -50.98
N GLN A 393 -3.80 26.47 -51.81
CA GLN A 393 -5.24 26.47 -51.51
C GLN A 393 -5.66 25.37 -50.50
N PRO A 394 -6.42 25.71 -49.44
CA PRO A 394 -7.08 24.73 -48.57
C PRO A 394 -8.09 23.90 -49.38
N GLY A 395 -7.97 22.56 -49.34
CA GLY A 395 -8.90 21.65 -50.01
C GLY A 395 -8.26 20.50 -50.78
N PHE A 396 -6.93 20.42 -50.85
CA PHE A 396 -6.25 19.27 -51.46
C PHE A 396 -5.97 18.16 -50.44
N PRO A 397 -6.22 16.88 -50.78
CA PRO A 397 -5.89 15.76 -49.90
C PRO A 397 -4.37 15.66 -49.73
N MET A 398 -3.91 15.75 -48.48
CA MET A 398 -2.51 15.47 -48.14
C MET A 398 -2.34 13.97 -47.91
N ASN A 399 -1.44 13.35 -48.67
CA ASN A 399 -1.16 11.92 -48.59
C ASN A 399 0.04 11.69 -47.67
N TYR A 400 -0.17 10.95 -46.59
CA TYR A 400 0.90 10.44 -45.73
C TYR A 400 1.06 8.94 -45.98
N VAL A 401 2.28 8.49 -46.30
CA VAL A 401 2.59 7.08 -46.53
C VAL A 401 3.34 6.55 -45.31
N TYR A 402 2.73 5.61 -44.58
CA TYR A 402 3.38 4.92 -43.47
C TYR A 402 4.03 3.62 -43.96
N THR A 403 5.27 3.36 -43.55
CA THR A 403 6.00 2.11 -43.86
C THR A 403 6.46 1.44 -42.56
N GLY A 404 5.54 0.76 -41.88
CA GLY A 404 5.81 0.05 -40.62
C GLY A 404 5.26 -1.37 -40.54
N SER A 405 4.28 -1.71 -41.37
CA SER A 405 3.79 -3.07 -41.59
C SER A 405 3.94 -3.38 -43.08
N GLY A 406 4.00 -4.64 -43.48
CA GLY A 406 4.24 -5.07 -44.88
C GLY A 406 3.23 -4.59 -45.94
N TYR A 407 2.35 -3.64 -45.60
CA TYR A 407 1.45 -2.94 -46.50
C TYR A 407 1.52 -1.43 -46.22
N PRO A 408 1.83 -0.58 -47.23
CA PRO A 408 1.74 0.86 -47.06
C PRO A 408 0.29 1.27 -46.75
N VAL A 409 0.09 2.08 -45.72
CA VAL A 409 -1.22 2.69 -45.40
C VAL A 409 -1.19 4.19 -45.72
N GLU A 410 -2.28 4.69 -46.29
CA GLU A 410 -2.55 6.10 -46.57
C GLU A 410 -3.64 6.60 -45.63
N LEU A 411 -3.35 7.61 -44.81
CA LEU A 411 -4.37 8.33 -44.04
C LEU A 411 -4.97 9.44 -44.89
N GLN A 412 -6.29 9.43 -45.03
CA GLN A 412 -7.07 10.48 -45.70
C GLN A 412 -7.69 11.41 -44.66
N PHE A 413 -7.81 12.69 -45.02
CA PHE A 413 -8.34 13.74 -44.16
C PHE A 413 -9.48 14.48 -44.88
N ASN A 414 -10.50 14.87 -44.12
CA ASN A 414 -11.51 15.86 -44.54
C ASN A 414 -11.32 17.13 -43.69
N GLY A 415 -10.65 18.13 -44.27
CA GLY A 415 -10.13 19.26 -43.50
C GLY A 415 -9.04 18.80 -42.52
N ASN A 416 -9.18 19.14 -41.24
CA ASN A 416 -8.24 18.77 -40.18
C ASN A 416 -8.66 17.49 -39.42
N VAL A 417 -9.64 16.75 -39.94
CA VAL A 417 -10.19 15.54 -39.30
C VAL A 417 -9.79 14.31 -40.14
N PRO A 418 -9.12 13.31 -39.56
CA PRO A 418 -8.88 12.04 -40.24
C PRO A 418 -10.21 11.41 -40.66
N SER A 419 -10.33 11.03 -41.94
CA SER A 419 -11.58 10.52 -42.53
C SER A 419 -11.50 9.07 -43.01
N ALA A 420 -10.31 8.56 -43.36
CA ALA A 420 -10.13 7.16 -43.74
C ALA A 420 -8.67 6.71 -43.62
N ILE A 421 -8.43 5.38 -43.59
CA ILE A 421 -7.12 4.76 -43.81
C ILE A 421 -7.26 3.80 -44.99
N VAL A 422 -6.42 3.94 -46.01
CA VAL A 422 -6.44 3.14 -47.24
C VAL A 422 -5.17 2.29 -47.32
N LEU A 423 -5.31 0.98 -47.46
CA LEU A 423 -4.19 0.06 -47.70
C LEU A 423 -3.78 0.16 -49.18
N LYS A 424 -2.53 0.54 -49.44
CA LYS A 424 -1.92 0.57 -50.77
C LYS A 424 -1.24 -0.76 -51.08
N GLY A 425 -1.34 -1.19 -52.34
CA GLY A 425 -0.65 -2.40 -52.81
C GLY A 425 -1.34 -3.73 -52.50
N VAL A 426 -2.49 -3.71 -51.83
CA VAL A 426 -3.37 -4.88 -51.75
C VAL A 426 -4.18 -4.90 -53.05
N ALA A 427 -3.83 -5.78 -53.99
CA ALA A 427 -4.70 -6.05 -55.13
C ALA A 427 -6.07 -6.46 -54.58
N GLN A 428 -7.16 -5.85 -55.07
CA GLN A 428 -8.53 -6.22 -54.70
C GLN A 428 -8.69 -7.73 -54.83
N ARG A 429 -8.61 -8.44 -53.71
CA ARG A 429 -9.08 -9.82 -53.63
C ARG A 429 -10.60 -9.76 -53.56
N SER A 430 -11.25 -10.87 -53.91
CA SER A 430 -12.71 -10.99 -53.83
C SER A 430 -13.19 -10.60 -52.42
N ALA A 431 -14.41 -10.06 -52.32
CA ALA A 431 -14.97 -9.53 -51.08
C ALA A 431 -15.03 -10.52 -49.89
N ALA A 432 -14.68 -11.80 -50.10
CA ALA A 432 -14.61 -12.84 -49.08
C ALA A 432 -13.24 -12.95 -48.36
N ASP A 433 -12.17 -12.34 -48.91
CA ASP A 433 -10.79 -12.47 -48.40
C ASP A 433 -10.20 -11.14 -47.89
N ASN A 434 -11.00 -10.07 -47.79
CA ASN A 434 -10.51 -8.80 -47.28
C ASN A 434 -10.54 -8.81 -45.75
N PRO A 435 -9.39 -8.60 -45.08
CA PRO A 435 -9.39 -8.46 -43.64
C PRO A 435 -10.25 -7.25 -43.25
N LEU A 436 -11.07 -7.41 -42.21
CA LEU A 436 -11.83 -6.32 -41.64
C LEU A 436 -10.84 -5.42 -40.90
N VAL A 437 -10.81 -4.14 -41.27
CA VAL A 437 -10.03 -3.14 -40.55
C VAL A 437 -11.00 -2.30 -39.74
N GLN A 438 -10.97 -2.46 -38.41
CA GLN A 438 -11.75 -1.62 -37.50
C GLN A 438 -10.84 -0.51 -36.98
N ILE A 439 -11.31 0.75 -37.09
CA ILE A 439 -10.54 1.94 -36.76
C ILE A 439 -11.32 2.77 -35.74
N GLU A 440 -10.68 3.13 -34.63
CA GLU A 440 -11.22 4.03 -33.62
C GLU A 440 -10.27 5.24 -33.47
N PHE A 441 -10.81 6.45 -33.59
CA PHE A 441 -10.08 7.69 -33.34
C PHE A 441 -10.52 8.28 -32.01
N SER A 442 -9.57 8.76 -31.20
CA SER A 442 -9.82 9.48 -29.96
C SER A 442 -9.06 10.80 -29.96
N GLN A 443 -9.75 11.88 -29.59
CA GLN A 443 -9.15 13.20 -29.46
C GLN A 443 -8.38 13.27 -28.13
N LEU A 444 -7.11 13.67 -28.17
CA LEU A 444 -6.30 13.93 -26.99
C LEU A 444 -6.19 15.44 -26.77
N GLY A 445 -6.90 15.97 -25.77
CA GLY A 445 -6.69 17.34 -25.32
C GLY A 445 -7.65 17.79 -24.23
N ARG A 446 -7.11 18.33 -23.12
CA ARG A 446 -7.86 19.19 -22.20
C ARG A 446 -7.80 20.63 -22.69
N TYR A 447 -8.90 21.36 -22.49
CA TYR A 447 -8.92 22.82 -22.55
C TYR A 447 -8.04 23.42 -21.44
N ARG A 448 -6.92 24.04 -21.80
CA ARG A 448 -6.32 25.13 -21.02
C ARG A 448 -6.30 26.37 -21.89
N ASN A 449 -6.97 27.44 -21.43
CA ASN A 449 -6.97 28.77 -22.04
C ASN A 449 -7.56 28.91 -23.46
N GLY A 450 -8.58 28.12 -23.83
CA GLY A 450 -9.39 28.39 -25.03
C GLY A 450 -8.70 28.15 -26.39
N LEU A 451 -7.51 27.53 -26.41
CA LEU A 451 -6.83 27.12 -27.64
C LEU A 451 -6.76 25.59 -27.70
N VAL A 452 -7.25 25.03 -28.79
CA VAL A 452 -7.19 23.59 -29.09
C VAL A 452 -5.87 23.32 -29.82
N GLU A 453 -4.88 22.72 -29.15
CA GLU A 453 -3.86 21.95 -29.86
C GLU A 453 -4.46 20.57 -30.15
N GLY A 454 -5.05 20.41 -31.33
CA GLY A 454 -5.75 19.19 -31.74
C GLY A 454 -4.76 18.06 -32.02
N LYS A 455 -4.42 17.27 -31.00
CA LYS A 455 -3.73 15.99 -31.18
C LYS A 455 -4.77 14.87 -31.26
N TRP A 456 -4.65 14.02 -32.27
CA TRP A 456 -5.50 12.86 -32.48
C TRP A 456 -4.67 11.60 -32.32
N MET A 457 -5.22 10.58 -31.65
CA MET A 457 -4.70 9.21 -31.69
C MET A 457 -5.72 8.31 -32.40
N GLY A 458 -5.23 7.40 -33.23
CA GLY A 458 -6.03 6.34 -33.83
C GLY A 458 -5.48 4.97 -33.45
N LYS A 459 -6.36 4.02 -33.15
CA LYS A 459 -6.06 2.58 -33.12
C LYS A 459 -6.64 1.97 -34.39
N TYR A 460 -5.88 1.09 -35.05
CA TYR A 460 -6.41 0.22 -36.08
C TYR A 460 -6.12 -1.24 -35.72
N GLU A 461 -7.08 -2.11 -36.01
CA GLU A 461 -6.95 -3.55 -35.87
C GLU A 461 -7.28 -4.20 -37.22
N VAL A 462 -6.42 -5.10 -37.67
CA VAL A 462 -6.60 -5.86 -38.92
C VAL A 462 -6.97 -7.28 -38.51
N THR A 463 -8.25 -7.64 -38.61
CA THR A 463 -8.72 -9.00 -38.35
C THR A 463 -8.82 -9.79 -39.65
N GLN A 464 -8.31 -11.02 -39.65
CA GLN A 464 -8.45 -11.97 -40.77
C GLN A 464 -9.82 -12.63 -40.78
#